data_AF-A0A3C0UCB3-F1
#
_entry.id   AF-A0A3C0UCB3-F1
#
_cell.length_a   1.000
_cell.length_b   1.000
_cell.length_c   1.000
_cell.angle_alpha   90.00
_cell.angle_beta   90.00
_cell.angle_gamma   90.00
#
_symmetry.space_group_name_H-M   'P 1'
#
loop_
_entity.id
_entity.type
_entity.pdbx_description
1 polymer ?
#
loop_
_entity_poly.entity_id
_entity_poly.type
_entity_poly.pdbx_seq_one_letter_code
_entity_poly.pdbx_strand_id
1 'polypeptide(L)'
;MAEWKWMVSFAVNEDGSFADYHVDQIDLTRYRPETAEKLRAQEGRGLFTSAQEAEEWAKAQTGRKSCGCSCGKNKGGSCGCPHKQG
;
A
#
# COMPACT_ATOMS: atom_id res chain seq x y z
N MET A 1 0.93 -20.01 -21.49
CA MET A 1 1.67 -20.05 -20.20
C MET A 1 0.92 -19.15 -19.25
N ALA A 2 0.63 -19.59 -18.02
CA ALA A 2 -0.05 -18.74 -17.04
C ALA A 2 0.86 -17.57 -16.64
N GLU A 3 0.29 -16.39 -16.49
CA GLU A 3 1.01 -15.15 -16.15
C GLU A 3 0.58 -14.72 -14.75
N TRP A 4 1.25 -15.30 -13.76
CA TRP A 4 0.97 -15.05 -12.34
C TRP A 4 1.52 -13.70 -11.90
N LYS A 5 0.68 -12.93 -11.23
CA LYS A 5 1.03 -11.63 -10.62
C LYS A 5 0.40 -11.51 -9.25
N TRP A 6 0.98 -10.66 -8.43
CA TRP A 6 0.53 -10.34 -7.08
C TRP A 6 -0.16 -8.99 -7.09
N MET A 7 -1.46 -8.98 -6.80
CA MET A 7 -2.28 -7.78 -6.78
C MET A 7 -2.55 -7.36 -5.34
N VAL A 8 -2.34 -6.08 -5.05
CA VAL A 8 -2.67 -5.48 -3.76
C VAL A 8 -4.05 -4.83 -3.85
N SER A 9 -4.96 -5.25 -2.99
CA SER A 9 -6.28 -4.65 -2.82
C SER A 9 -6.34 -3.96 -1.46
N PHE A 10 -6.88 -2.74 -1.40
CA PHE A 10 -7.05 -2.04 -0.14
C PHE A 10 -8.52 -2.04 0.27
N ALA A 11 -8.77 -2.36 1.54
CA ALA A 11 -10.04 -2.05 2.17
C ALA A 11 -10.03 -0.57 2.55
N VAL A 12 -11.04 0.18 2.12
CA VAL A 12 -11.19 1.60 2.41
C VAL A 12 -12.43 1.77 3.28
N ASN A 13 -12.30 2.47 4.41
CA ASN A 13 -13.45 2.81 5.26
C ASN A 13 -14.34 3.87 4.59
N GLU A 14 -15.54 4.10 5.12
CA GLU A 14 -16.44 5.17 4.67
C GLU A 14 -15.80 6.57 4.66
N ASP A 15 -14.85 6.81 5.57
CA ASP A 15 -14.07 8.06 5.67
C ASP A 15 -13.01 8.21 4.55
N GLY A 16 -12.93 7.27 3.61
CA GLY A 16 -11.93 7.27 2.53
C GLY A 16 -10.54 6.85 3.00
N SER A 17 -10.41 6.44 4.26
CA SER A 17 -9.14 6.08 4.87
C SER A 17 -8.87 4.58 4.76
N PHE A 18 -7.63 4.19 4.40
CA PHE A 18 -7.25 2.77 4.27
C PHE A 18 -7.42 2.04 5.61
N ALA A 19 -8.23 0.98 5.62
CA ALA A 19 -8.53 0.14 6.76
C ALA A 19 -7.52 -1.01 6.86
N ASP A 20 -7.31 -1.69 5.73
CA ASP A 20 -6.52 -2.91 5.63
C ASP A 20 -6.04 -3.10 4.18
N TYR A 21 -5.14 -4.06 3.96
CA TYR A 21 -4.68 -4.45 2.63
C TYR A 21 -4.62 -5.97 2.50
N HIS A 22 -5.00 -6.46 1.32
CA HIS A 22 -4.93 -7.86 0.96
C HIS A 22 -4.03 -8.03 -0.26
N VAL A 23 -3.14 -9.02 -0.23
CA VAL A 23 -2.28 -9.37 -1.36
C VAL A 23 -2.76 -10.70 -1.93
N ASP A 24 -3.19 -10.68 -3.18
CA ASP A 24 -3.81 -11.83 -3.86
C ASP A 24 -3.01 -12.23 -5.10
N GLN A 25 -2.91 -13.53 -5.36
CA GLN A 25 -2.24 -14.04 -6.55
C GLN A 25 -3.25 -14.23 -7.67
N ILE A 26 -3.07 -13.48 -8.76
CA ILE A 26 -3.96 -13.50 -9.92
C ILE A 26 -3.23 -14.01 -11.16
N ASP A 27 -3.94 -14.69 -12.05
CA ASP A 27 -3.44 -15.08 -13.37
C ASP A 27 -4.03 -14.16 -14.43
N LEU A 28 -3.19 -13.31 -15.01
CA LEU A 28 -3.60 -12.33 -16.02
C LEU A 28 -4.18 -12.99 -17.28
N THR A 29 -3.82 -14.25 -17.55
CA THR A 29 -4.32 -14.96 -18.74
C THR A 29 -5.79 -15.38 -18.64
N ARG A 30 -6.38 -15.35 -17.44
CA ARG A 30 -7.82 -15.61 -17.23
C ARG A 30 -8.68 -14.37 -17.49
N TYR A 31 -8.06 -13.20 -17.57
CA TYR A 31 -8.76 -11.94 -17.83
C TYR A 31 -8.82 -11.67 -19.34
N ARG A 32 -9.76 -10.81 -19.73
CA ARG A 32 -9.82 -10.30 -21.10
C ARG A 32 -8.53 -9.56 -21.45
N PRO A 33 -8.07 -9.60 -22.71
CA PRO A 33 -6.82 -8.95 -23.13
C PRO A 33 -6.73 -7.48 -22.72
N GLU A 34 -7.81 -6.71 -22.92
CA GLU A 34 -7.89 -5.30 -22.52
C GLU A 34 -7.77 -5.10 -21.00
N THR A 35 -8.36 -5.99 -20.20
CA THR A 35 -8.24 -5.95 -18.73
C THR A 35 -6.84 -6.34 -18.29
N ALA A 36 -6.25 -7.36 -18.92
CA ALA A 36 -4.88 -7.78 -18.65
C ALA A 36 -3.88 -6.67 -19.00
N GLU A 37 -4.05 -5.95 -20.12
CA GLU A 37 -3.25 -4.77 -20.46
C GLU A 37 -3.39 -3.65 -19.44
N LYS A 38 -4.61 -3.35 -18.99
CA LYS A 38 -4.84 -2.37 -17.94
C LYS A 38 -4.16 -2.75 -16.63
N LEU A 39 -4.19 -4.03 -16.26
CA LEU A 39 -3.52 -4.54 -15.07
C LEU A 39 -2.00 -4.48 -15.21
N ARG A 40 -1.45 -4.86 -16.38
CA ARG A 40 -0.02 -4.69 -16.68
C ARG A 40 0.43 -3.23 -16.62
N ALA A 41 -0.43 -2.29 -17.00
CA ALA A 41 -0.14 -0.86 -16.85
C ALA A 41 -0.10 -0.39 -15.38
N GLN A 42 -0.63 -1.18 -14.44
CA GLN A 42 -0.53 -0.97 -12.99
C GLN A 42 0.63 -1.74 -12.36
N GLU A 43 1.50 -2.35 -13.16
CA GLU A 43 2.72 -2.98 -12.65
C GLU A 43 3.60 -1.93 -11.94
N GLY A 44 4.02 -2.23 -10.70
CA GLY A 44 4.69 -1.28 -9.81
C GLY A 44 3.76 -0.34 -9.04
N ARG A 45 2.45 -0.37 -9.31
CA ARG A 45 1.40 0.46 -8.67
C ARG A 45 0.21 -0.38 -8.22
N GLY A 46 0.47 -1.43 -7.45
CA GLY A 46 -0.55 -2.35 -6.94
C GLY A 46 -0.59 -3.70 -7.67
N LEU A 47 0.20 -3.88 -8.73
CA LEU A 47 0.46 -5.19 -9.33
C LEU A 47 1.97 -5.46 -9.38
N PHE A 48 2.39 -6.64 -8.94
CA PHE A 48 3.81 -6.98 -8.78
C PHE A 48 4.10 -8.40 -9.23
N THR A 49 5.37 -8.69 -9.49
CA THR A 49 5.83 -10.05 -9.84
C THR A 49 6.18 -10.88 -8.60
N SER A 50 6.39 -10.24 -7.46
CA SER A 50 6.76 -10.88 -6.20
C SER A 50 5.80 -10.49 -5.06
N ALA A 51 5.40 -11.48 -4.25
CA ALA A 51 4.53 -11.27 -3.09
C ALA A 51 5.14 -10.29 -2.08
N GLN A 52 6.45 -10.41 -1.85
CA GLN A 52 7.18 -9.61 -0.88
C GLN A 52 7.18 -8.12 -1.27
N GLU A 53 7.44 -7.82 -2.54
CA GLU A 53 7.38 -6.46 -3.09
C GLU A 53 5.96 -5.87 -3.00
N ALA A 54 4.94 -6.69 -3.28
CA ALA A 54 3.54 -6.30 -3.14
C ALA A 54 3.18 -5.96 -1.68
N GLU A 55 3.59 -6.79 -0.73
CA GLU A 55 3.38 -6.55 0.70
C GLU A 55 4.12 -5.31 1.20
N GLU A 56 5.39 -5.14 0.83
CA GLU A 56 6.18 -3.97 1.24
C GLU A 56 5.58 -2.68 0.71
N TRP A 57 5.15 -2.68 -0.54
CA TRP A 57 4.45 -1.55 -1.13
C TRP A 57 3.10 -1.28 -0.43
N ALA A 58 2.32 -2.33 -0.15
CA ALA A 58 1.04 -2.20 0.55
C ALA A 58 1.22 -1.67 1.99
N LYS A 59 2.22 -2.17 2.72
CA LYS A 59 2.63 -1.70 4.04
C LYS A 59 3.11 -0.26 4.00
N ALA A 60 3.76 0.20 2.94
CA ALA A 60 4.14 1.60 2.80
C ALA A 60 2.92 2.53 2.62
N GLN A 61 1.86 2.07 1.94
CA GLN A 61 0.62 2.84 1.78
C GLN A 61 -0.22 2.88 3.06
N THR A 62 -0.38 1.75 3.75
CA THR A 62 -1.17 1.65 4.99
C THR A 62 -0.38 2.07 6.23
N GLY A 63 0.92 1.84 6.27
CA GLY A 63 1.85 2.20 7.35
C GLY A 63 2.07 3.70 7.50
N ARG A 64 1.63 4.52 6.53
CA ARG A 64 1.62 5.98 6.67
C ARG A 64 0.61 6.50 7.70
N LYS A 65 -0.20 5.63 8.32
CA LYS A 65 -1.16 5.96 9.38
C LYS A 65 -0.62 5.91 10.83
N SER A 66 0.68 5.69 11.06
CA SER A 66 1.20 5.77 12.42
C SER A 66 2.58 6.43 12.52
N CYS A 67 2.71 7.64 11.97
CA CYS A 67 3.34 8.65 12.81
C CYS A 67 2.27 9.08 13.81
N GLY A 68 2.18 8.33 14.91
CA GLY A 68 1.48 8.73 16.11
C GLY A 68 2.17 9.97 16.71
N CYS A 69 2.09 11.11 16.02
CA CYS A 69 2.05 12.38 16.69
C CYS A 69 0.67 12.45 17.36
N SER A 70 0.52 11.69 18.44
CA SER A 70 -0.52 11.93 19.42
C SER A 70 -0.31 13.35 19.88
N CYS A 71 -1.08 14.29 19.32
CA CYS A 71 -1.44 15.54 19.97
C CYS A 71 -2.29 15.19 21.21
N GLY A 72 -1.68 14.47 22.15
CA GLY A 72 -2.20 14.21 23.48
C GLY A 72 -2.07 15.50 24.25
N LYS A 73 -3.20 16.17 24.47
CA LYS A 73 -3.34 17.20 25.49
C LYS A 73 -2.69 16.70 26.80
N ASN A 74 -1.67 17.43 27.23
CA ASN A 74 -1.04 17.46 28.56
C ASN A 74 0.20 16.60 28.82
N LYS A 75 1.25 17.34 29.23
CA LYS A 75 2.50 17.00 29.91
C LYS A 75 3.65 16.43 29.06
N GLY A 76 4.47 17.37 28.57
CA GLY A 76 5.93 17.36 28.66
C GLY A 76 6.65 16.11 28.13
N GLY A 77 7.12 16.17 26.89
CA GLY A 77 8.03 15.17 26.35
C GLY A 77 8.29 15.40 24.87
N SER A 78 9.40 16.07 24.57
CA SER A 78 9.82 16.45 23.22
C SER A 78 10.10 15.22 22.35
N CYS A 79 9.31 15.00 21.29
CA CYS A 79 9.72 14.18 20.13
C CYS A 79 9.88 15.13 18.94
N GLY A 80 11.14 15.50 18.68
CA GLY A 80 11.53 16.49 17.70
C GLY A 80 11.54 15.97 16.26
N CYS A 81 10.82 16.67 15.38
CA CYS A 81 11.18 16.80 13.99
C CYS A 81 12.48 17.63 13.89
N PRO A 82 13.47 17.26 13.06
CA PRO A 82 14.75 17.96 13.00
C PRO A 82 14.60 19.31 12.30
N HIS A 83 14.62 20.39 13.09
CA HIS A 83 15.12 21.69 12.65
C HIS A 83 16.36 22.00 13.50
N LYS A 84 17.51 21.44 13.12
CA LYS A 84 18.80 21.80 13.72
C LYS A 84 19.34 23.01 12.95
N GLN A 85 19.11 24.20 13.49
CA GLN A 85 19.88 25.39 13.16
C GLN A 85 20.89 25.58 14.28
N GLY A 86 22.17 25.46 13.93
CA GLY A 86 23.32 25.88 14.72
C GLY A 86 24.08 26.93 13.93
#